data_AF-A0A0D7BIC9-F1
#
_entry.id   AF-A0A0D7BIC9-F1
#
_cell.length_a   1.000
_cell.length_b   1.000
_cell.length_c   1.000
_cell.angle_alpha   90.00
_cell.angle_beta   90.00
_cell.angle_gamma   90.00
#
_symmetry.space_group_name_H-M   'P 1'
#
loop_
_entity.id
_entity.type
_entity.pdbx_description
1 polymer ?
#
loop_
_entity_poly.entity_id
_entity_poly.type
_entity_poly.pdbx_seq_one_letter_code
_entity_poly.pdbx_strand_id
1 'polypeptide(L)'
;MTGKFKKRKALSAIQKHDSAALSWFIATNECRRTPWDVFFENKDKCVLGIDVADGARCCDNCQPAQFPVPNVIFEIPNVYKPKRAPKPTDAQKMAVTAALKAWRMGIIRRDYPGQRTITARSILDDDVLGAIVSRARSVIEPRIFETVIPWYWAAGREGEYGCEVVNVVKQAVAQFPDPEDIVREEQRQERAYRKLRSMVVKDRKSTHKRLQPLFLECIAAIEALEDKDGNRVCGLFMRRPSSRVRLDLQGQLMADVQPEIPGLL
;
A
#
# COMPACT_ATOMS: atom_id res chain seq x y z
N MET A 1 17.05 -10.99 -12.82
CA MET A 1 17.02 -9.97 -13.91
C MET A 1 18.42 -9.43 -14.12
N THR A 2 19.18 -10.03 -15.03
CA THR A 2 20.51 -9.54 -15.43
C THR A 2 20.31 -8.34 -16.35
N GLY A 3 20.28 -7.13 -15.78
CA GLY A 3 20.25 -5.91 -16.59
C GLY A 3 21.48 -5.90 -17.50
N LYS A 4 21.26 -5.94 -18.81
CA LYS A 4 22.34 -5.77 -19.80
C LYS A 4 22.89 -4.35 -19.61
N PHE A 5 24.01 -4.21 -18.90
CA PHE A 5 24.71 -2.95 -18.79
C PHE A 5 25.05 -2.49 -20.21
N LYS A 6 24.44 -1.38 -20.67
CA LYS A 6 24.79 -0.77 -21.94
C LYS A 6 26.28 -0.46 -21.90
N LYS A 7 27.04 -1.06 -22.83
CA LYS A 7 28.48 -0.77 -22.98
C LYS A 7 28.63 0.75 -23.12
N ARG A 8 29.34 1.37 -22.18
CA ARG A 8 29.63 2.82 -22.25
C ARG A 8 30.35 3.08 -23.57
N LYS A 9 29.84 4.03 -24.36
CA LYS A 9 30.52 4.46 -25.60
C LYS A 9 31.91 4.94 -25.23
N ALA A 10 32.90 4.62 -26.08
CA ALA A 10 34.24 5.14 -25.89
C ALA A 10 34.20 6.68 -25.93
N LEU A 11 34.70 7.31 -24.87
CA LEU A 11 34.80 8.76 -24.79
C LEU A 11 35.81 9.26 -25.83
N SER A 12 35.55 10.42 -26.43
CA SER A 12 36.51 11.10 -27.30
C SER A 12 37.76 11.50 -26.51
N ALA A 13 38.88 11.79 -27.20
CA ALA A 13 40.11 12.22 -26.53
C ALA A 13 39.90 13.47 -25.67
N ILE A 14 39.15 14.45 -26.19
CA ILE A 14 38.77 15.68 -25.47
C ILE A 14 37.94 15.32 -24.22
N GLN A 15 36.92 14.48 -24.35
CA GLN A 15 36.10 14.06 -23.22
C GLN A 15 36.91 13.32 -22.14
N LYS A 16 37.90 12.52 -22.54
CA LYS A 16 38.80 11.84 -21.59
C LYS A 16 39.68 12.85 -20.85
N HIS A 17 40.23 13.83 -21.55
CA HIS A 17 41.04 14.90 -20.97
C HIS A 17 40.24 15.71 -19.95
N ASP A 18 39.06 16.20 -20.34
CA ASP A 18 38.16 16.97 -19.45
C ASP A 18 37.71 16.14 -18.24
N SER A 19 37.35 14.86 -18.47
CA SER A 19 36.95 13.94 -17.41
C SER A 19 38.10 13.68 -16.43
N ALA A 20 39.34 13.58 -16.90
CA ALA A 20 40.51 13.38 -16.04
C ALA A 20 40.78 14.62 -15.17
N ALA A 21 40.72 15.82 -15.76
CA ALA A 21 40.89 17.07 -15.03
C ALA A 21 39.78 17.30 -13.99
N LEU A 22 38.52 17.03 -14.35
CA LEU A 22 37.40 17.10 -13.42
C LEU A 22 37.55 16.09 -12.27
N SER A 23 37.99 14.86 -12.59
CA SER A 23 38.24 13.84 -11.57
C SER A 23 39.35 14.28 -10.61
N TRP A 24 40.41 14.89 -11.13
CA TRP A 24 41.49 15.44 -10.31
C TRP A 24 41.02 16.63 -9.47
N PHE A 25 40.22 17.54 -10.03
CA PHE A 25 39.60 18.64 -9.29
C PHE A 25 38.75 18.17 -8.11
N ILE A 26 37.97 17.09 -8.28
CA ILE A 26 37.14 16.52 -7.22
C ILE A 26 38.01 15.84 -6.15
N ALA A 27 39.01 15.07 -6.57
CA ALA A 27 39.80 14.20 -5.71
C ALA A 27 41.02 14.86 -5.05
N THR A 28 41.41 16.07 -5.47
CA THR A 28 42.59 16.74 -4.90
C THR A 28 42.33 17.20 -3.46
N ASN A 29 43.36 17.04 -2.62
CA ASN A 29 43.44 17.62 -1.27
C ASN A 29 44.27 18.91 -1.27
N GLU A 30 44.84 19.30 -2.41
CA GLU A 30 45.58 20.55 -2.58
C GLU A 30 44.65 21.70 -2.99
N CYS A 31 45.21 22.89 -3.29
CA CYS A 31 44.43 24.00 -3.82
C CYS A 31 43.62 23.57 -5.06
N ARG A 32 42.30 23.81 -5.04
CA ARG A 32 41.41 23.50 -6.17
C ARG A 32 41.71 24.30 -7.45
N ARG A 33 42.56 25.33 -7.38
CA ARG A 33 43.05 26.05 -8.58
C ARG A 33 44.09 25.24 -9.35
N THR A 34 44.91 24.43 -8.67
CA THR A 34 46.01 23.67 -9.29
C THR A 34 45.56 22.80 -10.47
N PRO A 35 44.48 21.99 -10.37
CA PRO A 35 44.01 21.19 -11.50
C PRO A 35 43.61 22.04 -12.71
N TRP A 36 43.00 23.20 -12.47
CA TRP A 36 42.59 24.12 -13.54
C TRP A 36 43.78 24.88 -14.13
N ASP A 37 44.74 25.27 -13.31
CA ASP A 37 45.95 25.95 -13.78
C ASP A 37 46.78 25.04 -14.67
N VAL A 38 46.84 23.74 -14.37
CA VAL A 38 47.48 22.76 -15.25
C VAL A 38 46.63 22.49 -16.49
N PHE A 39 45.32 22.30 -16.35
CA PHE A 39 44.43 22.03 -17.48
C PHE A 39 44.42 23.16 -18.53
N PHE A 40 44.43 24.41 -18.08
CA PHE A 40 44.45 25.59 -18.95
C PHE A 40 45.85 26.11 -19.24
N GLU A 41 46.91 25.46 -18.73
CA GLU A 41 48.30 25.92 -18.89
C GLU A 41 48.48 27.38 -18.42
N ASN A 42 47.84 27.74 -17.30
CA ASN A 42 47.84 29.10 -16.77
C ASN A 42 49.21 29.56 -16.28
N LYS A 43 50.16 28.65 -16.07
CA LYS A 43 51.55 29.00 -15.70
C LYS A 43 52.24 29.84 -16.76
N ASP A 44 51.91 29.60 -18.02
CA ASP A 44 52.51 30.29 -19.17
C ASP A 44 51.67 31.49 -19.61
N LYS A 45 50.43 31.59 -19.12
CA LYS A 45 49.55 32.73 -19.35
C LYS A 45 49.91 33.82 -18.35
N CYS A 46 50.44 34.93 -18.86
CA CYS A 46 50.71 36.12 -18.06
C CYS A 46 49.39 36.55 -17.40
N VAL A 47 49.22 36.23 -16.12
CA VAL A 47 48.10 36.71 -15.33
C VAL A 47 48.28 38.21 -15.30
N LEU A 48 47.44 38.93 -16.06
CA LEU A 48 47.31 40.38 -16.01
C LEU A 48 47.41 40.74 -14.53
N GLY A 49 48.42 41.53 -14.12
CA GLY A 49 48.87 41.76 -12.74
C GLY A 49 47.81 42.33 -11.80
N ILE A 50 46.70 41.63 -11.69
CA ILE A 50 45.57 41.85 -10.84
C ILE A 50 45.97 41.13 -9.57
N ASP A 51 46.51 41.91 -8.64
CA ASP A 51 46.76 41.42 -7.30
C ASP A 51 45.45 40.88 -6.74
N VAL A 52 45.56 39.72 -6.09
CA VAL A 52 44.43 39.12 -5.39
C VAL A 52 44.02 40.10 -4.31
N ALA A 53 42.79 40.62 -4.40
CA ALA A 53 42.28 41.57 -3.43
C ALA A 53 42.45 41.04 -1.99
N ASP A 54 42.85 41.91 -1.07
CA ASP A 54 43.02 41.54 0.34
C ASP A 54 41.74 40.92 0.89
N GLY A 55 41.86 39.72 1.47
CA GLY A 55 40.74 38.96 1.99
C GLY A 55 39.98 38.11 0.97
N ALA A 56 40.41 38.03 -0.30
CA ALA A 56 39.81 37.13 -1.26
C ALA A 56 39.94 35.67 -0.82
N ARG A 57 38.82 34.94 -0.90
CA ARG A 57 38.78 33.52 -0.56
C ARG A 57 39.44 32.69 -1.65
N CYS A 58 40.17 31.65 -1.26
CA CYS A 58 40.85 30.76 -2.21
C CYS A 58 39.93 29.61 -2.65
N CYS A 59 39.84 28.55 -1.84
CA CYS A 59 38.95 27.41 -2.02
C CYS A 59 38.76 26.71 -0.66
N ASP A 60 37.85 25.74 -0.61
CA ASP A 60 37.57 24.88 0.54
C ASP A 60 38.80 24.10 1.05
N ASN A 61 39.68 23.65 0.16
CA ASN A 61 40.91 22.96 0.59
C ASN A 61 41.91 23.90 1.27
N CYS A 62 42.04 25.15 0.80
CA CYS A 62 42.96 26.12 1.38
C CYS A 62 42.40 26.81 2.63
N GLN A 63 41.08 26.99 2.71
CA GLN A 63 40.41 27.74 3.78
C GLN A 63 39.16 26.99 4.28
N PRO A 64 39.28 25.75 4.80
CA PRO A 64 38.14 24.88 5.12
C PRO A 64 37.17 25.51 6.12
N ALA A 65 37.67 26.29 7.08
CA ALA A 65 36.85 27.00 8.07
C ALA A 65 35.87 28.01 7.44
N GLN A 66 36.13 28.49 6.22
CA GLN A 66 35.28 29.44 5.50
C GLN A 66 34.21 28.76 4.63
N PHE A 67 34.24 27.43 4.52
CA PHE A 67 33.33 26.61 3.73
C PHE A 67 32.66 25.54 4.60
N PRO A 68 31.75 25.94 5.53
CA PRO A 68 31.01 24.97 6.32
C PRO A 68 30.19 24.08 5.38
N VAL A 69 30.44 22.77 5.39
CA VAL A 69 29.66 21.80 4.61
C VAL A 69 28.34 21.59 5.34
N PRO A 70 27.20 22.05 4.81
CA PRO A 70 25.92 21.77 5.43
C PRO A 70 25.67 20.27 5.39
N ASN A 71 25.30 19.68 6.53
CA ASN A 71 24.77 18.32 6.56
C ASN A 71 23.40 18.33 5.89
N VAL A 72 23.37 18.07 4.57
CA VAL A 72 22.14 17.90 3.82
C VAL A 72 21.58 16.52 4.16
N ILE A 73 20.65 16.47 5.11
CA ILE A 73 19.88 15.26 5.41
C ILE A 73 18.85 15.10 4.29
N PHE A 74 19.08 14.17 3.39
CA PHE A 74 18.08 13.77 2.41
C PHE A 74 17.05 12.88 3.10
N GLU A 75 15.97 13.50 3.59
CA GLU A 75 14.76 12.75 3.88
C GLU A 75 14.18 12.28 2.55
N ILE A 76 14.43 11.03 2.19
CA ILE A 76 13.77 10.42 1.04
C ILE A 76 12.30 10.30 1.44
N PRO A 77 11.39 11.11 0.88
CA PRO A 77 9.98 11.00 1.20
C PRO A 77 9.58 9.58 0.86
N ASN A 78 8.86 8.91 1.77
CA ASN A 78 8.50 7.51 1.66
C ASN A 78 7.91 7.25 0.27
N VAL A 79 8.74 6.76 -0.67
CA VAL A 79 8.37 6.80 -2.10
C VAL A 79 7.23 5.84 -2.24
N TYR A 80 6.03 6.37 -2.48
CA TYR A 80 4.87 5.54 -2.77
C TYR A 80 5.22 4.69 -3.98
N LYS A 81 5.55 3.42 -3.72
CA LYS A 81 5.80 2.43 -4.76
C LYS A 81 4.45 1.79 -5.04
N PRO A 82 3.71 2.24 -6.07
CA PRO A 82 2.48 1.56 -6.43
C PRO A 82 2.81 0.07 -6.64
N LYS A 83 2.02 -0.81 -6.04
CA LYS A 83 2.13 -2.25 -6.31
C LYS A 83 2.05 -2.44 -7.81
N ARG A 84 2.83 -3.37 -8.37
CA ARG A 84 2.77 -3.71 -9.80
C ARG A 84 1.38 -4.26 -10.10
N ALA A 85 0.47 -3.37 -10.49
CA ALA A 85 -0.87 -3.75 -10.90
C ALA A 85 -0.81 -4.35 -12.31
N PRO A 86 -1.63 -5.36 -12.62
CA PRO A 86 -1.81 -5.83 -13.98
C PRO A 86 -2.26 -4.68 -14.90
N LYS A 87 -1.91 -4.80 -16.18
CA LYS A 87 -2.33 -3.81 -17.17
C LYS A 87 -3.87 -3.84 -17.28
N PRO A 88 -4.53 -2.67 -17.37
CA PRO A 88 -5.97 -2.61 -17.58
C PRO A 88 -6.34 -3.24 -18.93
N THR A 89 -7.51 -3.88 -19.00
CA THR A 89 -8.08 -4.40 -20.26
C THR A 89 -8.50 -3.23 -21.17
N ASP A 90 -8.66 -3.48 -22.47
CA ASP A 90 -9.04 -2.40 -23.39
C ASP A 90 -10.44 -1.86 -23.12
N ALA A 91 -11.38 -2.72 -22.68
CA ALA A 91 -12.69 -2.30 -22.20
C ALA A 91 -12.58 -1.33 -21.00
N GLN A 92 -11.73 -1.66 -20.01
CA GLN A 92 -11.46 -0.77 -18.88
C GLN A 92 -10.84 0.56 -19.34
N LYS A 93 -9.87 0.52 -20.26
CA LYS A 93 -9.25 1.75 -20.77
C LYS A 93 -10.27 2.65 -21.46
N MET A 94 -11.15 2.08 -22.29
CA MET A 94 -12.20 2.81 -22.98
C MET A 94 -13.21 3.41 -21.99
N ALA A 95 -13.67 2.63 -21.01
CA ALA A 95 -14.60 3.08 -19.97
C ALA A 95 -14.00 4.22 -19.14
N VAL A 96 -12.77 4.06 -18.65
CA VAL A 96 -12.06 5.10 -17.89
C VAL A 96 -11.83 6.35 -18.75
N THR A 97 -11.45 6.20 -20.02
CA THR A 97 -11.27 7.32 -20.94
C THR A 97 -12.56 8.10 -21.13
N ALA A 98 -13.69 7.42 -21.36
CA ALA A 98 -14.99 8.04 -21.52
C ALA A 98 -15.44 8.76 -20.24
N ALA A 99 -15.29 8.10 -19.09
CA ALA A 99 -15.66 8.65 -17.78
C ALA A 99 -14.84 9.90 -17.43
N LEU A 100 -13.53 9.90 -17.64
CA LEU A 100 -12.67 11.06 -17.39
C LEU A 100 -12.95 12.21 -18.36
N LYS A 101 -13.27 11.90 -19.62
CA LYS A 101 -13.69 12.92 -20.60
C LYS A 101 -15.03 13.56 -20.20
N ALA A 102 -15.98 12.78 -19.69
CA ALA A 102 -17.24 13.31 -19.18
C ALA A 102 -17.02 14.16 -17.91
N TRP A 103 -16.20 13.67 -16.98
CA TRP A 103 -15.83 14.37 -15.75
C TRP A 103 -15.20 15.74 -16.05
N ARG A 104 -14.16 15.81 -16.90
CA ARG A 104 -13.50 17.08 -17.24
C ARG A 104 -14.46 18.11 -17.86
N MET A 105 -15.44 17.65 -18.64
CA MET A 105 -16.47 18.53 -19.21
C MET A 105 -17.46 19.00 -18.14
N GLY A 106 -17.78 18.13 -17.17
CA GLY A 106 -18.58 18.47 -16.00
C GLY A 106 -17.92 19.56 -15.15
N ILE A 107 -16.61 19.45 -14.89
CA ILE A 107 -15.84 20.45 -14.14
C ILE A 107 -15.91 21.83 -14.79
N ILE A 108 -15.73 21.92 -16.11
CA ILE A 108 -15.82 23.22 -16.80
C ILE A 108 -17.21 23.86 -16.63
N ARG A 109 -18.28 23.06 -16.73
CA ARG A 109 -19.64 23.56 -16.56
C ARG A 109 -19.95 23.98 -15.12
N ARG A 110 -19.39 23.26 -14.14
CA ARG A 110 -19.64 23.45 -12.71
C ARG A 110 -18.81 24.60 -12.14
N ASP A 111 -17.50 24.58 -12.37
CA ASP A 111 -16.54 25.44 -11.67
C ASP A 111 -16.12 26.66 -12.49
N TYR A 112 -16.30 26.61 -13.81
CA TYR A 112 -15.90 27.68 -14.74
C TYR A 112 -17.02 28.09 -15.73
N PRO A 113 -18.24 28.40 -15.25
CA PRO A 113 -19.35 28.74 -16.12
C PRO A 113 -19.07 30.03 -16.93
N GLY A 114 -19.30 29.99 -18.24
CA GLY A 114 -19.17 31.15 -19.13
C GLY A 114 -17.74 31.57 -19.48
N GLN A 115 -16.71 30.91 -18.93
CA GLN A 115 -15.32 31.21 -19.23
C GLN A 115 -14.86 30.55 -20.54
N ARG A 116 -14.13 31.28 -21.38
CA ARG A 116 -13.60 30.78 -22.66
C ARG A 116 -12.12 30.38 -22.59
N THR A 117 -11.38 30.90 -21.60
CA THR A 117 -9.93 30.71 -21.49
C THR A 117 -9.55 29.36 -20.90
N ILE A 118 -10.29 28.88 -19.90
CA ILE A 118 -10.04 27.59 -19.25
C ILE A 118 -10.83 26.53 -20.03
N THR A 119 -10.10 25.62 -20.66
CA THR A 119 -10.69 24.52 -21.44
C THR A 119 -10.63 23.22 -20.64
N ALA A 120 -11.49 22.25 -20.96
CA ALA A 120 -11.48 20.95 -20.28
C ALA A 120 -10.12 20.23 -20.37
N ARG A 121 -9.36 20.49 -21.44
CA ARG A 121 -7.99 19.98 -21.62
C ARG A 121 -7.02 20.65 -20.64
N SER A 122 -7.15 21.94 -20.35
CA SER A 122 -6.30 22.64 -19.38
C SER A 122 -6.49 22.14 -17.93
N ILE A 123 -7.65 21.56 -17.60
CA ILE A 123 -7.90 20.91 -16.31
C ILE A 123 -7.27 19.52 -16.27
N LEU A 124 -7.50 18.71 -17.29
CA LEU A 124 -6.95 17.37 -17.40
C LEU A 124 -6.41 17.13 -18.81
N ASP A 125 -5.09 17.31 -18.94
CA ASP A 125 -4.39 17.13 -20.21
C ASP A 125 -4.51 15.69 -20.72
N ASP A 126 -4.56 15.53 -22.04
CA ASP A 126 -4.72 14.22 -22.67
C ASP A 126 -3.55 13.26 -22.34
N ASP A 127 -2.35 13.80 -22.09
CA ASP A 127 -1.18 13.01 -21.68
C ASP A 127 -1.31 12.49 -20.24
N VAL A 128 -1.81 13.33 -19.33
CA VAL A 128 -2.12 12.94 -17.95
C VAL A 128 -3.25 11.92 -17.95
N LEU A 129 -4.31 12.17 -18.74
CA LEU A 129 -5.40 11.21 -18.94
C LEU A 129 -4.87 9.87 -19.45
N GLY A 130 -4.00 9.88 -20.47
CA GLY A 130 -3.36 8.68 -21.00
C GLY A 130 -2.56 7.93 -19.94
N ALA A 131 -1.82 8.66 -19.10
CA ALA A 131 -1.07 8.08 -17.98
C ALA A 131 -2.00 7.44 -16.94
N ILE A 132 -3.11 8.08 -16.59
CA ILE A 132 -4.15 7.54 -15.68
C ILE A 132 -4.75 6.27 -16.27
N VAL A 133 -5.21 6.33 -17.53
CA VAL A 133 -5.82 5.20 -18.24
C VAL A 133 -4.87 4.02 -18.30
N SER A 134 -3.59 4.25 -18.60
CA SER A 134 -2.57 3.18 -18.68
C SER A 134 -2.32 2.49 -17.33
N ARG A 135 -2.65 3.15 -16.22
CA ARG A 135 -2.41 2.70 -14.83
C ARG A 135 -3.69 2.68 -13.99
N ALA A 136 -4.86 2.55 -14.61
CA ALA A 136 -6.15 2.73 -13.94
C ALA A 136 -6.30 1.93 -12.63
N ARG A 137 -5.78 0.69 -12.58
CA ARG A 137 -5.81 -0.16 -11.38
C ARG A 137 -4.90 0.29 -10.23
N SER A 138 -3.90 1.13 -10.50
CA SER A 138 -2.99 1.68 -9.47
C SER A 138 -3.53 2.98 -8.86
N VAL A 139 -4.53 3.61 -9.49
CA VAL A 139 -5.13 4.88 -9.06
C VAL A 139 -6.14 4.60 -7.95
N ILE A 140 -5.62 4.32 -6.75
CA ILE A 140 -6.40 3.99 -5.55
C ILE A 140 -6.54 5.20 -4.62
N GLU A 141 -5.52 6.05 -4.58
CA GLU A 141 -5.40 7.19 -3.67
C GLU A 141 -4.88 8.43 -4.42
N PRO A 142 -5.28 9.65 -4.01
CA PRO A 142 -4.87 10.90 -4.65
C PRO A 142 -3.34 11.11 -4.68
N ARG A 143 -2.61 10.58 -3.70
CA ARG A 143 -1.14 10.67 -3.60
C ARG A 143 -0.40 10.11 -4.82
N ILE A 144 -1.06 9.27 -5.63
CA ILE A 144 -0.50 8.82 -6.90
C ILE A 144 -0.17 9.98 -7.85
N PHE A 145 -0.90 11.09 -7.75
CA PHE A 145 -0.73 12.26 -8.61
C PHE A 145 0.44 13.15 -8.20
N GLU A 146 0.99 12.97 -7.00
CA GLU A 146 2.20 13.67 -6.56
C GLU A 146 3.47 12.93 -7.01
N THR A 147 3.39 11.61 -7.10
CA THR A 147 4.59 10.74 -7.19
C THR A 147 4.73 10.00 -8.51
N VAL A 148 3.63 9.51 -9.07
CA VAL A 148 3.65 8.57 -10.22
C VAL A 148 3.06 9.20 -11.48
N ILE A 149 2.03 10.02 -11.33
CA ILE A 149 1.37 10.74 -12.42
C ILE A 149 1.29 12.22 -12.04
N PRO A 150 2.42 12.97 -12.11
CA PRO A 150 2.45 14.37 -11.74
C PRO A 150 1.33 15.16 -12.40
N TRP A 151 0.37 15.63 -11.61
CA TRP A 151 -0.77 16.41 -12.09
C TRP A 151 -1.10 17.50 -11.08
N TYR A 152 -0.78 18.75 -11.44
CA TYR A 152 -0.81 19.87 -10.50
C TYR A 152 -2.19 20.15 -9.91
N TRP A 153 -3.26 19.96 -10.68
CA TRP A 153 -4.64 20.14 -10.20
C TRP A 153 -5.04 19.12 -9.13
N ALA A 154 -4.40 17.95 -9.09
CA ALA A 154 -4.66 16.96 -8.05
C ALA A 154 -4.19 17.40 -6.66
N ALA A 155 -3.19 18.29 -6.61
CA ALA A 155 -2.61 18.83 -5.38
C ALA A 155 -3.07 20.28 -5.10
N GLY A 156 -4.01 20.80 -5.90
CA GLY A 156 -4.62 22.14 -5.72
C GLY A 156 -5.44 22.24 -4.44
N ARG A 157 -6.28 23.29 -4.29
CA ARG A 157 -7.14 23.54 -3.11
C ARG A 157 -7.72 22.22 -2.58
N GLU A 158 -7.11 21.70 -1.52
CA GLU A 158 -7.52 20.50 -0.77
C GLU A 158 -7.45 19.14 -1.50
N GLY A 159 -6.94 19.08 -2.73
CA GLY A 159 -6.83 17.85 -3.51
C GLY A 159 -8.17 17.23 -3.94
N GLU A 160 -9.23 18.03 -3.96
CA GLU A 160 -10.60 17.61 -4.32
C GLU A 160 -10.65 16.94 -5.70
N TYR A 161 -10.03 17.55 -6.72
CA TYR A 161 -10.00 16.99 -8.07
C TYR A 161 -9.24 15.65 -8.14
N GLY A 162 -8.19 15.49 -7.34
CA GLY A 162 -7.48 14.22 -7.22
C GLY A 162 -8.40 13.12 -6.65
N CYS A 163 -9.13 13.44 -5.59
CA CYS A 163 -10.13 12.54 -4.98
C CYS A 163 -11.26 12.19 -5.95
N GLU A 164 -11.82 13.17 -6.65
CA GLU A 164 -12.88 12.96 -7.62
C GLU A 164 -12.42 12.05 -8.76
N VAL A 165 -11.25 12.30 -9.34
CA VAL A 165 -10.69 11.47 -10.41
C VAL A 165 -10.45 10.04 -9.94
N VAL A 166 -9.91 9.84 -8.73
CA VAL A 166 -9.76 8.50 -8.14
C VAL A 166 -11.11 7.79 -8.06
N ASN A 167 -12.16 8.49 -7.61
CA ASN A 167 -13.49 7.91 -7.50
C ASN A 167 -14.09 7.56 -8.87
N VAL A 168 -13.95 8.44 -9.87
CA VAL A 168 -14.39 8.19 -11.25
C VAL A 168 -13.67 6.97 -11.83
N VAL A 169 -12.36 6.86 -11.64
CA VAL A 169 -11.58 5.70 -12.11
C VAL A 169 -12.00 4.42 -11.39
N LYS A 170 -12.18 4.45 -10.07
CA LYS A 170 -12.66 3.28 -9.30
C LYS A 170 -14.02 2.79 -9.79
N GLN A 171 -14.98 3.70 -10.00
CA GLN A 171 -16.31 3.35 -10.50
C GLN A 171 -16.25 2.78 -11.92
N ALA A 172 -15.49 3.40 -12.82
CA ALA A 172 -15.33 2.92 -14.20
C ALA A 172 -14.65 1.54 -14.26
N VAL A 173 -13.64 1.28 -13.41
CA VAL A 173 -13.00 -0.04 -13.32
C VAL A 173 -13.94 -1.09 -12.72
N ALA A 174 -14.74 -0.72 -11.71
CA ALA A 174 -15.69 -1.64 -11.08
C ALA A 174 -16.81 -2.10 -12.02
N GLN A 175 -17.21 -1.26 -13.00
CA GLN A 175 -18.21 -1.62 -14.01
C GLN A 175 -17.70 -2.66 -15.03
N PHE A 176 -16.38 -2.75 -15.20
CA PHE A 176 -15.75 -3.66 -16.14
C PHE A 176 -14.70 -4.52 -15.43
N PRO A 177 -15.12 -5.41 -14.52
CA PRO A 177 -14.19 -6.28 -13.80
C PRO A 177 -13.50 -7.22 -14.80
N ASP A 178 -12.23 -7.48 -14.54
CA ASP A 178 -11.43 -8.42 -15.33
C ASP A 178 -11.87 -9.84 -15.00
N PRO A 179 -12.28 -10.67 -15.98
CA PRO A 179 -12.67 -12.06 -15.74
C PRO A 179 -11.59 -12.84 -14.98
N GLU A 180 -10.31 -12.58 -15.25
CA GLU A 180 -9.22 -13.24 -14.52
C GLU A 180 -9.15 -12.83 -13.05
N ASP A 181 -9.46 -11.57 -12.73
CA ASP A 181 -9.46 -11.10 -11.35
C ASP A 181 -10.65 -11.65 -10.58
N ILE A 182 -11.82 -11.82 -11.22
CA ILE A 182 -12.98 -12.50 -10.63
C ILE A 182 -12.59 -13.92 -10.23
N VAL A 183 -12.03 -14.69 -11.17
CA VAL A 183 -11.60 -16.08 -10.93
C VAL A 183 -10.54 -16.15 -9.81
N ARG A 184 -9.57 -15.24 -9.81
CA ARG A 184 -8.53 -15.19 -8.76
C ARG A 184 -9.12 -14.86 -7.39
N GLU A 185 -10.09 -13.95 -7.32
CA GLU A 185 -10.73 -13.58 -6.07
C GLU A 185 -11.61 -14.71 -5.54
N GLU A 186 -12.39 -15.38 -6.40
CA GLU A 186 -13.15 -16.58 -6.07
C GLU A 186 -12.24 -17.69 -5.53
N GLN A 187 -11.11 -17.96 -6.19
CA GLN A 187 -10.13 -18.93 -5.69
C GLN A 187 -9.54 -18.51 -4.34
N ARG A 188 -9.33 -17.21 -4.11
CA ARG A 188 -8.83 -16.71 -2.82
C ARG A 188 -9.88 -16.90 -1.73
N GLN A 189 -11.14 -16.59 -2.01
CA GLN A 189 -12.27 -16.78 -1.11
C GLN A 189 -12.48 -18.26 -0.79
N GLU A 190 -12.44 -19.14 -1.79
CA GLU A 190 -12.55 -20.58 -1.61
C GLU A 190 -11.43 -21.12 -0.71
N ARG A 191 -10.18 -20.67 -0.92
CA ARG A 191 -9.05 -21.03 -0.05
C ARG A 191 -9.23 -20.53 1.38
N ALA A 192 -9.74 -19.31 1.56
CA ALA A 192 -10.03 -18.75 2.88
C ALA A 192 -11.12 -19.55 3.60
N TYR A 193 -12.21 -19.86 2.90
CA TYR A 193 -13.30 -20.67 3.42
C TYR A 193 -12.85 -22.09 3.78
N ARG A 194 -12.04 -22.72 2.90
CA ARG A 194 -11.46 -24.04 3.17
C ARG A 194 -10.57 -24.03 4.42
N LYS A 195 -9.77 -22.97 4.61
CA LYS A 195 -8.97 -22.78 5.84
C LYS A 195 -9.87 -22.66 7.07
N LEU A 196 -10.88 -21.80 7.05
CA LEU A 196 -11.82 -21.63 8.15
C LEU A 196 -12.53 -22.95 8.50
N ARG A 197 -13.05 -23.67 7.51
CA ARG A 197 -13.69 -24.98 7.71
C ARG A 197 -12.72 -25.99 8.34
N SER A 198 -11.46 -26.01 7.88
CA SER A 198 -10.44 -26.88 8.46
C SER A 198 -10.12 -26.53 9.91
N MET A 199 -10.13 -25.24 10.28
CA MET A 199 -9.93 -24.79 11.65
C MET A 199 -11.09 -25.22 12.55
N VAL A 200 -12.35 -25.05 12.11
CA VAL A 200 -13.53 -25.50 12.86
C VAL A 200 -13.53 -27.01 13.08
N VAL A 201 -13.17 -27.80 12.06
CA VAL A 201 -13.08 -29.27 12.20
C VAL A 201 -11.98 -29.66 13.19
N LYS A 202 -10.81 -28.99 13.14
CA LYS A 202 -9.72 -29.23 14.09
C LYS A 202 -10.14 -28.86 15.51
N ASP A 203 -10.82 -27.74 15.69
CA ASP A 203 -11.30 -27.27 16.98
C ASP A 203 -12.36 -28.22 17.57
N ARG A 204 -13.32 -28.67 16.75
CA ARG A 204 -14.30 -29.70 17.15
C ARG A 204 -13.63 -31.01 17.55
N LYS A 205 -12.63 -31.47 16.78
CA LYS A 205 -11.88 -32.69 17.11
C LYS A 205 -11.06 -32.53 18.39
N SER A 206 -10.43 -31.38 18.60
CA SER A 206 -9.69 -31.05 19.82
C SER A 206 -10.62 -31.05 21.04
N THR A 207 -11.77 -30.39 20.91
CA THR A 207 -12.81 -30.34 21.94
C THR A 207 -13.33 -31.74 22.27
N HIS A 208 -13.66 -32.55 21.27
CA HIS A 208 -14.06 -33.94 21.46
C HIS A 208 -12.98 -34.75 22.19
N LYS A 209 -11.71 -34.66 21.74
CA LYS A 209 -10.58 -35.38 22.37
C LYS A 209 -10.38 -34.98 23.83
N ARG A 210 -10.61 -33.70 24.18
CA ARG A 210 -10.52 -33.20 25.56
C ARG A 210 -11.68 -33.66 26.44
N LEU A 211 -12.90 -33.72 25.90
CA LEU A 211 -14.10 -34.09 26.67
C LEU A 211 -14.32 -35.60 26.76
N GLN A 212 -13.80 -36.38 25.81
CA GLN A 212 -13.93 -37.83 25.77
C GLN A 212 -13.47 -38.55 27.05
N PRO A 213 -12.29 -38.28 27.64
CA PRO A 213 -11.88 -38.95 28.88
C PRO A 213 -12.80 -38.60 30.05
N LEU A 214 -13.20 -37.32 30.20
CA LEU A 214 -14.14 -36.89 31.24
C LEU A 214 -15.50 -37.58 31.10
N PHE A 215 -15.98 -37.73 29.87
CA PHE A 215 -17.23 -38.43 29.59
C PHE A 215 -17.14 -39.92 29.95
N LEU A 216 -16.02 -40.58 29.60
CA LEU A 216 -15.78 -41.98 29.95
C LEU A 216 -15.64 -42.20 31.46
N GLU A 217 -14.94 -41.31 32.16
CA GLU A 217 -14.84 -41.33 33.64
C GLU A 217 -16.22 -41.19 34.30
N CYS A 218 -17.05 -40.26 33.81
CA CYS A 218 -18.42 -40.11 34.27
C CYS A 218 -19.25 -41.37 34.03
N ILE A 219 -19.18 -41.97 32.83
CA ILE A 219 -19.90 -43.23 32.54
C ILE A 219 -19.42 -44.36 33.45
N ALA A 220 -18.10 -44.54 33.60
CA ALA A 220 -17.56 -45.58 34.46
C ALA A 220 -18.02 -45.42 35.92
N ALA A 221 -18.07 -44.18 36.43
CA ALA A 221 -18.59 -43.89 37.76
C ALA A 221 -20.09 -44.17 37.89
N ILE A 222 -20.86 -44.00 36.82
CA ILE A 222 -22.27 -44.37 36.75
C ILE A 222 -22.44 -45.89 36.80
N GLU A 223 -21.64 -46.62 36.02
CA GLU A 223 -21.75 -48.07 35.88
C GLU A 223 -21.22 -48.85 37.09
N ALA A 224 -20.28 -48.28 37.85
CA ALA A 224 -19.66 -48.92 39.02
C ALA A 224 -20.53 -48.93 40.29
N LEU A 225 -21.70 -48.28 40.26
CA LEU A 225 -22.58 -48.19 41.41
C LEU A 225 -23.71 -49.22 41.27
N GLU A 226 -23.74 -50.17 42.19
CA GLU A 226 -24.80 -51.18 42.29
C GLU A 226 -25.66 -50.92 43.53
N ASP A 227 -26.97 -51.03 43.35
CA ASP A 227 -27.98 -51.03 44.41
C ASP A 227 -27.91 -52.34 45.21
N LYS A 228 -28.49 -52.35 46.40
CA LYS A 228 -28.62 -53.53 47.28
C LYS A 228 -29.28 -54.73 46.57
N ASP A 229 -30.12 -54.48 45.57
CA ASP A 229 -30.76 -55.49 44.73
C ASP A 229 -29.90 -55.90 43.51
N GLY A 230 -28.67 -55.41 43.41
CA GLY A 230 -27.72 -55.73 42.33
C GLY A 230 -27.96 -54.96 41.02
N ASN A 231 -28.86 -53.96 41.02
CA ASN A 231 -29.12 -53.14 39.84
C ASN A 231 -28.09 -52.02 39.72
N ARG A 232 -27.58 -51.73 38.52
CA ARG A 232 -26.68 -50.59 38.30
C ARG A 232 -27.44 -49.28 38.41
N VAL A 233 -27.05 -48.38 39.32
CA VAL A 233 -27.71 -47.09 39.56
C VAL A 233 -26.68 -45.98 39.60
N CYS A 234 -26.86 -44.95 38.78
CA CYS A 234 -26.03 -43.75 38.84
C CYS A 234 -26.19 -43.02 40.20
N GLY A 235 -25.13 -42.94 41.00
CA GLY A 235 -25.14 -42.32 42.33
C GLY A 235 -25.40 -40.81 42.33
N LEU A 236 -25.18 -40.13 41.21
CA LEU A 236 -25.56 -38.71 41.07
C LEU A 236 -27.08 -38.52 41.05
N PHE A 237 -27.87 -39.53 40.66
CA PHE A 237 -29.33 -39.49 40.74
C PHE A 237 -29.87 -39.95 42.10
N MET A 238 -29.09 -40.64 42.93
CA MET A 238 -29.51 -41.02 44.30
C MET A 238 -29.64 -39.83 45.26
N ARG A 239 -29.07 -38.66 44.93
CA ARG A 239 -29.17 -37.43 45.75
C ARG A 239 -30.18 -36.41 45.24
N ARG A 240 -30.91 -36.66 44.14
CA ARG A 240 -32.02 -35.77 43.78
C ARG A 240 -33.26 -36.17 44.59
N PRO A 241 -33.88 -35.24 45.35
CA PRO A 241 -35.17 -35.53 45.97
C PRO A 241 -36.12 -35.97 44.86
N SER A 242 -36.87 -37.04 45.11
CA SER A 242 -37.87 -37.61 44.19
C SER A 242 -39.07 -36.67 44.04
N SER A 243 -38.86 -35.41 43.66
CA SER A 243 -39.92 -34.57 43.13
C SER A 243 -40.27 -35.12 41.76
N ARG A 244 -41.36 -35.89 41.72
CA ARG A 244 -41.99 -36.47 40.53
C ARG A 244 -42.03 -35.45 39.39
N VAL A 245 -41.14 -35.58 38.42
CA VAL A 245 -41.37 -35.04 37.07
C VAL A 245 -42.19 -36.11 36.36
N ARG A 246 -43.51 -35.90 36.24
CA ARG A 246 -44.33 -36.67 35.30
C ARG A 246 -43.85 -36.27 33.90
N LEU A 247 -43.25 -37.23 33.20
CA LEU A 247 -43.12 -37.17 31.76
C LEU A 247 -44.41 -37.71 31.18
N ASP A 248 -45.26 -36.79 30.77
CA ASP A 248 -46.47 -37.10 30.03
C ASP A 248 -46.03 -37.69 28.69
N LEU A 249 -46.66 -38.79 28.27
CA LEU A 249 -46.33 -39.62 27.10
C LEU A 249 -46.38 -38.89 25.73
N GLN A 250 -46.49 -37.55 25.70
CA GLN A 250 -46.58 -36.73 24.50
C GLN A 250 -45.31 -35.92 24.16
N GLY A 251 -44.23 -36.02 24.94
CA GLY A 251 -42.92 -35.51 24.47
C GLY A 251 -42.89 -34.01 24.11
N GLN A 252 -43.68 -33.18 24.78
CA GLN A 252 -43.53 -31.72 24.73
C GLN A 252 -42.77 -31.24 25.96
N LEU A 253 -41.54 -30.79 25.73
CA LEU A 253 -40.82 -29.94 26.67
C LEU A 253 -41.59 -28.62 26.76
N MET A 254 -42.43 -28.48 27.78
CA MET A 254 -42.91 -27.17 28.23
C MET A 254 -41.69 -26.42 28.79
N ALA A 255 -41.12 -25.56 27.97
CA ALA A 255 -40.16 -24.56 28.41
C ALA A 255 -40.94 -23.47 29.16
N ASP A 256 -41.04 -23.60 30.47
CA ASP A 256 -41.35 -22.46 31.33
C ASP A 256 -40.11 -21.57 31.39
N VAL A 257 -40.00 -20.66 30.42
CA VAL A 257 -39.17 -19.46 30.53
C VAL A 257 -40.01 -18.29 30.03
N GLN A 258 -40.63 -17.58 30.97
CA GLN A 258 -40.94 -16.17 30.77
C GLN A 258 -39.65 -15.35 30.92
N PRO A 259 -39.30 -14.48 29.96
CA PRO A 259 -38.49 -13.32 30.25
C PRO A 259 -39.41 -12.09 30.31
N GLU A 260 -39.80 -11.69 31.53
CA GLU A 260 -40.12 -10.28 31.76
C GLU A 260 -38.80 -9.53 31.89
N ILE A 261 -38.48 -8.70 30.91
CA ILE A 261 -37.53 -7.60 31.06
C ILE A 261 -38.34 -6.30 31.08
N PRO A 262 -38.60 -5.71 32.26
CA PRO A 262 -39.03 -4.33 32.36
C PRO A 262 -37.82 -3.45 32.69
N GLY A 263 -37.50 -2.48 31.82
CA GLY A 263 -36.65 -1.36 32.20
C GLY A 263 -35.70 -0.86 31.12
N LEU A 264 -36.13 0.12 30.34
CA LEU A 264 -35.27 1.15 29.75
C LEU A 264 -36.10 2.45 29.68
N LEU A 265 -35.83 3.31 30.66
CA LEU A 265 -35.78 4.76 30.47
C LEU A 265 -34.46 5.09 29.76
#